data_AF-A0A1R3GH27-F1
#
_entry.id   AF-A0A1R3GH27-F1
#
_cell.length_a   1.000
_cell.length_b   1.000
_cell.length_c   1.000
_cell.angle_alpha   90.00
_cell.angle_beta   90.00
_cell.angle_gamma   90.00
#
_symmetry.space_group_name_H-M   'P 1'
#
loop_
_entity.id
_entity.type
_entity.pdbx_description
1 polymer ?
#
loop_
_entity_poly.entity_id
_entity_poly.type
_entity_poly.pdbx_seq_one_letter_code
_entity_poly.pdbx_strand_id
1 'polypeptide(L)'
;MAFKSAVELRIANIIHSHDGAVTLSQIASCINNVGSRTPPDINCLSRIMRLLVRGKVFAVQHPSDGGEPLYNLSHSSKWILHDSKLTLAPQIVPQTHPWLMSPWHCFSRCVKEGSVAFKKAHGSEIWDFASEKPEFNGLFNNAMACTTKIASSAIVMATKKG
;
A
#
# COMPACT_ATOMS: atom_id res chain seq x y z
N MET A 1 -2.30 -8.09 0.86
CA MET A 1 -1.23 -8.47 -0.09
C MET A 1 -1.37 -7.80 -1.45
N ALA A 2 -2.46 -7.96 -2.22
CA ALA A 2 -2.58 -7.31 -3.53
C ALA A 2 -2.41 -5.78 -3.51
N PHE A 3 -2.95 -5.11 -2.48
CA PHE A 3 -2.79 -3.66 -2.33
C PHE A 3 -1.33 -3.26 -2.07
N LYS A 4 -0.62 -4.02 -1.21
CA LYS A 4 0.83 -3.87 -0.99
C LYS A 4 1.59 -4.03 -2.30
N SER A 5 1.26 -5.05 -3.10
CA SER A 5 1.89 -5.26 -4.41
C SER A 5 1.71 -4.07 -5.34
N ALA A 6 0.53 -3.42 -5.36
CA ALA A 6 0.33 -2.21 -6.15
C ALA A 6 1.19 -1.02 -5.69
N VAL A 7 1.47 -0.91 -4.39
CA VAL A 7 2.39 0.10 -3.82
C VAL A 7 3.84 -0.20 -4.19
N GLU A 8 4.26 -1.47 -4.07
CA GLU A 8 5.63 -1.93 -4.37
C GLU A 8 5.95 -1.82 -5.86
N LEU A 9 5.01 -2.22 -6.72
CA LEU A 9 5.11 -2.11 -8.18
C LEU A 9 4.85 -0.68 -8.69
N ARG A 10 4.58 0.28 -7.79
CA ARG A 10 4.30 1.68 -8.12
C ARG A 10 3.22 1.87 -9.19
N ILE A 11 2.20 1.01 -9.19
CA ILE A 11 1.14 1.02 -10.22
C ILE A 11 0.45 2.38 -10.27
N ALA A 12 0.17 3.00 -9.12
CA ALA A 12 -0.43 4.33 -9.08
C ALA A 12 0.44 5.40 -9.74
N ASN A 13 1.75 5.39 -9.51
CA ASN A 13 2.67 6.33 -10.15
C ASN A 13 2.76 6.08 -11.66
N ILE A 14 2.76 4.82 -12.11
CA ILE A 14 2.76 4.47 -13.54
C ILE A 14 1.52 5.02 -14.24
N ILE A 15 0.33 4.82 -13.65
CA ILE A 15 -0.91 5.38 -14.20
C ILE A 15 -0.85 6.91 -14.19
N HIS A 16 -0.35 7.50 -13.10
CA HIS A 16 -0.26 8.95 -12.95
C HIS A 16 0.65 9.59 -14.02
N SER A 17 1.78 8.97 -14.34
CA SER A 17 2.76 9.53 -15.28
C SER A 17 2.30 9.55 -16.73
N HIS A 18 1.21 8.85 -17.06
CA HIS A 18 0.63 8.83 -18.40
C HIS A 18 -0.48 9.88 -18.58
N ASP A 19 -0.76 10.72 -17.56
CA ASP A 19 -1.80 11.76 -17.56
C ASP A 19 -3.18 11.28 -18.06
N GLY A 20 -3.46 9.99 -17.91
CA GLY A 20 -4.63 9.36 -18.53
C GLY A 20 -4.80 7.90 -18.13
N ALA A 21 -5.86 7.29 -18.66
CA ALA A 21 -6.11 5.87 -18.46
C ALA A 21 -5.16 5.02 -19.32
N VAL A 22 -4.66 3.92 -18.77
CA VAL A 22 -3.63 3.08 -19.40
C VAL A 22 -4.08 1.62 -19.50
N THR A 23 -3.60 0.91 -20.51
CA THR A 23 -3.86 -0.52 -20.66
C THR A 23 -3.03 -1.34 -19.66
N LEU A 24 -3.42 -2.60 -19.46
CA LEU A 24 -2.64 -3.52 -18.63
C LEU A 24 -1.24 -3.78 -19.21
N SER A 25 -1.13 -3.84 -20.54
CA SER A 25 0.12 -4.03 -21.28
C SER A 25 1.07 -2.85 -21.07
N GLN A 26 0.57 -1.62 -21.06
CA GLN A 26 1.35 -0.43 -20.73
C GLN A 26 1.88 -0.49 -19.29
N ILE A 27 1.04 -0.83 -18.31
CA ILE A 27 1.48 -0.99 -16.91
C ILE A 27 2.60 -2.03 -16.81
N ALA A 28 2.44 -3.19 -17.44
CA ALA A 28 3.46 -4.25 -17.43
C ALA A 28 4.79 -3.78 -18.06
N SER A 29 4.72 -3.03 -19.17
CA SER A 29 5.93 -2.51 -19.82
C SER A 29 6.73 -1.56 -18.92
N CYS A 30 6.05 -0.73 -18.11
CA CYS A 30 6.72 0.19 -17.19
C CYS A 30 7.34 -0.52 -15.98
N ILE A 31 6.75 -1.63 -15.52
CA ILE A 31 7.31 -2.45 -14.43
C ILE A 31 8.65 -3.07 -14.85
N ASN A 32 8.78 -3.52 -16.10
CA ASN A 32 10.00 -4.15 -16.63
C ASN A 32 11.23 -3.25 -16.63
N ASN A 33 11.04 -1.94 -16.77
CA ASN A 33 12.16 -0.99 -16.85
C ASN A 33 12.92 -0.86 -15.51
N VAL A 34 12.44 -1.48 -14.43
CA VAL A 34 13.06 -1.47 -13.11
C VAL A 34 13.81 -2.79 -12.86
N GLY A 35 14.90 -3.02 -13.59
CA GLY A 35 15.95 -3.97 -13.19
C GLY A 35 15.65 -5.48 -13.33
N SER A 36 14.54 -5.89 -13.94
CA SER A 36 14.23 -7.31 -14.20
C SER A 36 14.52 -7.69 -15.65
N ARG A 37 15.26 -8.79 -15.85
CA ARG A 37 15.50 -9.39 -17.17
C ARG A 37 14.29 -10.17 -17.72
N THR A 38 13.33 -10.49 -16.87
CA THR A 38 12.16 -11.29 -17.22
C THR A 38 10.91 -10.41 -17.29
N PRO A 39 10.09 -10.52 -18.36
CA PRO A 39 8.85 -9.78 -18.47
C PRO A 39 7.87 -10.14 -17.33
N PRO A 40 6.97 -9.23 -16.91
CA PRO A 40 6.06 -9.48 -15.80
C PRO A 40 4.96 -10.40 -16.30
N ASP A 41 4.46 -11.25 -15.42
CA ASP A 41 3.30 -12.07 -15.73
C ASP A 41 2.04 -11.19 -15.82
N ILE A 42 1.60 -10.92 -17.05
CA ILE A 42 0.41 -10.13 -17.36
C ILE A 42 -0.85 -10.77 -16.74
N ASN A 43 -0.94 -12.10 -16.66
CA ASN A 43 -2.09 -12.77 -16.04
C ASN A 43 -2.14 -12.52 -14.54
N CYS A 44 -0.98 -12.57 -13.87
CA CYS A 44 -0.87 -12.23 -12.45
C CYS A 44 -1.24 -10.76 -12.21
N LEU A 45 -0.69 -9.84 -13.02
CA LEU A 45 -1.04 -8.41 -12.95
C LEU A 45 -2.53 -8.17 -13.18
N SER A 46 -3.14 -8.85 -14.15
CA SER A 46 -4.58 -8.79 -14.43
C SER A 46 -5.42 -9.18 -13.21
N ARG A 47 -5.05 -10.25 -12.52
CA ARG A 47 -5.75 -10.71 -11.31
C ARG A 47 -5.63 -9.72 -10.16
N ILE A 48 -4.44 -9.15 -9.95
CA ILE A 48 -4.20 -8.09 -8.95
C ILE A 48 -5.05 -6.87 -9.26
N MET A 49 -4.97 -6.35 -10.50
CA MET A 49 -5.72 -5.17 -10.91
C MET A 49 -7.23 -5.39 -10.81
N ARG A 50 -7.74 -6.56 -11.23
CA ARG A 50 -9.15 -6.92 -11.08
C ARG A 50 -9.62 -6.87 -9.63
N LEU A 51 -8.84 -7.41 -8.70
CA LEU A 51 -9.16 -7.38 -7.27
C LEU A 51 -9.19 -5.94 -6.74
N LEU A 52 -8.22 -5.11 -7.13
CA LEU A 52 -8.10 -3.73 -6.68
C LEU A 52 -9.17 -2.82 -7.28
N VAL A 53 -9.58 -3.07 -8.52
CA VAL A 53 -10.74 -2.41 -9.14
C VAL A 53 -12.03 -2.77 -8.41
N ARG A 54 -12.24 -4.06 -8.12
CA ARG A 54 -13.40 -4.50 -7.32
C ARG A 54 -13.43 -3.86 -5.93
N GLY A 55 -12.26 -3.67 -5.34
CA GLY A 55 -12.08 -2.92 -4.08
C GLY A 55 -12.12 -1.39 -4.23
N LYS A 56 -12.45 -0.86 -5.41
CA LYS A 56 -12.50 0.59 -5.74
C LYS A 56 -11.18 1.34 -5.51
N VAL A 57 -10.06 0.62 -5.40
CA VAL A 57 -8.73 1.20 -5.29
C VAL A 57 -8.30 1.84 -6.60
N PHE A 58 -8.60 1.19 -7.74
CA PHE A 58 -8.42 1.73 -9.08
C PHE A 58 -9.75 1.77 -9.82
N ALA A 59 -9.84 2.58 -10.86
CA ALA A 59 -10.96 2.60 -11.79
C ALA A 59 -10.59 1.83 -13.06
N VAL A 60 -11.60 1.27 -13.73
CA VAL A 60 -11.45 0.66 -15.06
C VAL A 60 -12.55 1.17 -15.98
N GLN A 61 -12.21 1.45 -17.22
CA GLN A 61 -13.12 1.79 -18.29
C GLN A 61 -13.00 0.72 -19.38
N HIS A 62 -14.15 0.26 -19.88
CA HIS A 62 -14.20 -0.70 -20.98
C HIS A 62 -14.64 0.08 -22.22
N PRO A 63 -13.74 0.27 -23.20
CA PRO A 63 -14.07 0.92 -24.45
C PRO A 63 -15.25 0.24 -25.17
N SER A 64 -16.14 1.04 -25.78
CA SER A 64 -17.33 0.53 -26.48
C SER A 64 -17.00 -0.21 -27.78
N ASP A 65 -15.81 0.00 -28.33
CA ASP A 65 -15.28 -0.67 -29.52
C ASP A 65 -14.72 -2.09 -29.22
N GLY A 66 -14.81 -2.55 -27.97
CA GLY A 66 -14.26 -3.84 -27.55
C GLY A 66 -12.75 -3.83 -27.36
N GLY A 67 -12.11 -2.65 -27.32
CA GLY A 67 -10.69 -2.49 -27.04
C GLY A 67 -10.28 -2.95 -25.63
N GLU A 68 -8.97 -2.93 -25.38
CA GLU A 68 -8.41 -3.35 -24.07
C GLU A 68 -8.96 -2.48 -22.92
N PRO A 69 -9.23 -3.07 -21.74
CA PRO A 69 -9.64 -2.30 -20.57
C PRO A 69 -8.59 -1.26 -20.18
N LEU A 70 -9.05 -0.03 -19.93
CA LEU A 70 -8.22 1.10 -19.54
C LEU A 70 -8.35 1.36 -18.04
N TYR A 71 -7.22 1.32 -17.33
CA TYR A 71 -7.13 1.53 -15.88
C TYR A 71 -6.79 2.98 -15.57
N ASN A 72 -7.43 3.55 -14.56
CA ASN A 72 -7.20 4.93 -14.12
C ASN A 72 -7.13 5.02 -12.59
N LEU A 73 -6.60 6.11 -12.07
CA LEU A 73 -6.63 6.44 -10.66
C LEU A 73 -8.06 6.70 -10.20
N SER A 74 -8.41 6.15 -9.05
CA SER A 74 -9.57 6.56 -8.25
C SER A 74 -9.14 7.55 -7.18
N HIS A 75 -10.09 8.06 -6.39
CA HIS A 75 -9.76 8.85 -5.21
C HIS A 75 -8.84 8.07 -4.23
N SER A 76 -9.07 6.77 -4.08
CA SER A 76 -8.30 5.91 -3.17
C SER A 76 -6.86 5.68 -3.63
N SER A 77 -6.63 5.43 -4.93
CA SER A 77 -5.26 5.20 -5.43
C SER A 77 -4.38 6.44 -5.45
N LYS A 78 -4.96 7.65 -5.44
CA LYS A 78 -4.18 8.89 -5.28
C LYS A 78 -3.44 8.95 -3.95
N TRP A 79 -3.98 8.32 -2.90
CA TRP A 79 -3.32 8.26 -1.59
C TRP A 79 -2.06 7.38 -1.58
N ILE A 80 -1.79 6.58 -2.61
CA ILE A 80 -0.60 5.72 -2.66
C ILE A 80 0.42 6.16 -3.70
N LEU A 81 0.29 7.39 -4.23
CA LEU A 81 1.31 8.00 -5.07
C LEU A 81 2.56 8.28 -4.23
N HIS A 82 3.69 7.68 -4.58
CA HIS A 82 4.94 7.89 -3.83
C HIS A 82 5.44 9.33 -3.88
N ASP A 83 5.19 10.04 -4.98
CA ASP A 83 5.71 11.39 -5.20
C ASP A 83 4.80 12.49 -4.59
N SER A 84 3.68 12.10 -3.96
CA SER A 84 2.77 13.02 -3.27
C SER A 84 3.31 13.38 -1.88
N LYS A 85 3.25 14.67 -1.53
CA LYS A 85 3.54 15.14 -0.16
C LYS A 85 2.61 14.51 0.89
N LEU A 86 1.38 14.20 0.49
CA LEU A 86 0.38 13.51 1.31
C LEU A 86 0.14 12.13 0.71
N THR A 87 0.91 11.15 1.18
CA THR A 87 0.87 9.76 0.72
C THR A 87 0.76 8.83 1.91
N LEU A 88 0.01 7.74 1.74
CA LEU A 88 -0.13 6.61 2.66
C LEU A 88 0.76 5.42 2.26
N ALA A 89 1.49 5.50 1.14
CA ALA A 89 2.38 4.43 0.70
C ALA A 89 3.35 3.94 1.80
N PRO A 90 4.00 4.83 2.60
CA PRO A 90 4.88 4.41 3.69
C PRO A 90 4.17 3.66 4.82
N GLN A 91 2.86 3.84 5.01
CA GLN A 91 2.06 3.12 6.01
C GLN A 91 1.72 1.70 5.54
N ILE A 92 1.49 1.50 4.25
CA ILE A 92 0.89 0.25 3.72
C ILE A 92 1.87 -0.92 3.73
N VAL A 93 3.12 -0.69 3.36
CA VAL A 93 4.14 -1.76 3.30
C VAL A 93 4.42 -2.34 4.70
N PRO A 94 4.67 -1.52 5.74
CA PRO A 94 4.85 -1.98 7.12
C PRO A 94 3.72 -2.85 7.65
N GLN A 95 2.46 -2.50 7.38
CA GLN A 95 1.30 -3.23 7.90
C GLN A 95 1.23 -4.68 7.41
N THR A 96 1.98 -5.03 6.36
CA THR A 96 2.10 -6.40 5.85
C THR A 96 3.45 -7.05 6.16
N HIS A 97 4.33 -6.37 6.90
CA HIS A 97 5.62 -6.90 7.30
C HIS A 97 5.43 -8.04 8.32
N PRO A 98 6.24 -9.12 8.27
CA PRO A 98 6.14 -10.24 9.21
C PRO A 98 6.06 -9.82 10.68
N TRP A 99 6.85 -8.83 11.11
CA TRP A 99 6.78 -8.30 12.48
C TRP A 99 5.40 -7.78 12.89
N LEU A 100 4.66 -7.15 11.97
CA LEU A 100 3.32 -6.64 12.24
C LEU A 100 2.23 -7.65 11.88
N MET A 101 2.53 -8.69 11.09
CA MET A 101 1.60 -9.78 10.73
C MET A 101 1.59 -10.94 11.73
N SER A 102 2.73 -11.29 12.34
CA SER A 102 2.81 -12.36 13.34
C SER A 102 1.84 -12.23 14.52
N PRO A 103 1.58 -11.02 15.09
CA PRO A 103 0.62 -10.84 16.17
C PRO A 103 -0.80 -11.31 15.82
N TRP A 104 -1.25 -11.15 14.57
CA TRP A 104 -2.61 -11.54 14.16
C TRP A 104 -2.85 -13.04 14.27
N HIS A 105 -1.79 -13.85 14.15
CA HIS A 105 -1.87 -15.30 14.34
C HIS A 105 -1.97 -15.73 15.81
N CYS A 106 -1.80 -14.79 16.75
CA CYS A 106 -1.86 -15.05 18.19
C CYS A 106 -3.22 -14.75 18.83
N PHE A 107 -4.21 -14.25 18.08
CA PHE A 107 -5.51 -13.83 18.64
C PHE A 107 -6.26 -14.94 19.37
N SER A 108 -6.31 -16.15 18.82
CA SER A 108 -6.96 -17.28 19.49
C SER A 108 -6.29 -17.63 20.83
N ARG A 109 -4.96 -17.50 20.91
CA ARG A 109 -4.20 -17.69 22.15
C ARG A 109 -4.40 -16.53 23.12
N CYS A 110 -4.50 -15.29 22.64
CA CYS A 110 -4.84 -14.13 23.49
C CYS A 110 -6.19 -14.31 24.19
N VAL A 111 -7.19 -14.83 23.48
CA VAL A 111 -8.51 -15.11 24.08
C VAL A 111 -8.42 -16.19 25.16
N LYS A 112 -7.63 -17.25 24.94
CA LYS A 112 -7.51 -18.37 25.88
C LYS A 112 -6.64 -18.09 27.10
N GLU A 113 -5.51 -17.41 26.88
CA GLU A 113 -4.41 -17.31 27.84
C GLU A 113 -4.23 -15.87 28.37
N GLY A 114 -4.99 -14.90 27.89
CA GLY A 114 -4.74 -13.46 28.13
C GLY A 114 -3.46 -12.97 27.46
N SER A 115 -3.05 -11.72 27.74
CA SER A 115 -1.88 -11.02 27.15
C SER A 115 -2.09 -10.42 25.75
N VAL A 116 -1.22 -9.46 25.40
CA VAL A 116 -1.22 -8.73 24.13
C VAL A 116 -0.63 -9.60 23.02
N ALA A 117 -1.24 -9.54 21.84
CA ALA A 117 -0.86 -10.35 20.68
C ALA A 117 0.59 -10.16 20.24
N PHE A 118 1.11 -8.92 20.30
CA PHE A 118 2.49 -8.61 19.94
C PHE A 118 3.49 -9.34 20.85
N LYS A 119 3.28 -9.26 22.16
CA LYS A 119 4.09 -9.97 23.16
C LYS A 119 4.04 -11.48 22.99
N LYS A 120 2.87 -12.04 22.68
CA LYS A 120 2.77 -13.48 22.39
C LYS A 120 3.55 -13.91 21.14
N ALA A 121 3.62 -13.05 20.12
CA ALA A 121 4.30 -13.36 18.88
C ALA A 121 5.82 -13.20 18.97
N HIS A 122 6.30 -12.19 19.73
CA HIS A 122 7.71 -11.79 19.72
C HIS A 122 8.43 -11.93 21.06
N GLY A 123 7.71 -12.24 22.14
CA GLY A 123 8.27 -12.42 23.48
C GLY A 123 8.48 -11.14 24.29
N SER A 124 8.39 -9.96 23.65
CA SER A 124 8.56 -8.64 24.29
C SER A 124 7.43 -7.68 23.92
N GLU A 125 7.27 -6.61 24.71
CA GLU A 125 6.33 -5.54 24.36
C GLU A 125 6.81 -4.79 23.10
N ILE A 126 5.89 -4.14 22.39
CA ILE A 126 6.19 -3.50 21.10
C ILE A 126 7.28 -2.42 21.20
N TRP A 127 7.33 -1.69 22.32
CA TRP A 127 8.30 -0.61 22.52
C TRP A 127 9.69 -1.14 22.89
N ASP A 128 9.76 -2.21 23.68
CA ASP A 128 11.01 -2.92 23.97
C ASP A 128 11.57 -3.55 22.69
N PHE A 129 10.70 -4.17 21.89
CA PHE A 129 11.09 -4.70 20.59
C PHE A 129 11.60 -3.60 19.65
N ALA A 130 10.97 -2.43 19.64
CA ALA A 130 11.41 -1.30 18.83
C ALA A 130 12.75 -0.71 19.29
N SER A 131 13.00 -0.64 20.60
CA SER A 131 14.28 -0.14 21.11
C SER A 131 15.44 -1.08 20.75
N GLU A 132 15.20 -2.39 20.73
CA GLU A 132 16.19 -3.42 20.37
C GLU A 132 16.38 -3.61 18.85
N LYS A 133 15.37 -3.29 18.04
CA LYS A 133 15.37 -3.53 16.59
C LYS A 133 15.25 -2.22 15.81
N PRO A 134 16.39 -1.58 15.46
CA PRO A 134 16.40 -0.32 14.70
C PRO A 134 15.63 -0.38 13.38
N GLU A 135 15.63 -1.52 12.70
CA GLU A 135 14.86 -1.74 11.47
C GLU A 135 13.34 -1.67 11.71
N PHE A 136 12.85 -2.32 12.76
CA PHE A 136 11.43 -2.22 13.14
C PHE A 136 11.08 -0.80 13.57
N ASN A 137 11.94 -0.17 14.36
CA ASN A 137 11.74 1.21 14.81
C ASN A 137 11.65 2.18 13.62
N GLY A 138 12.56 2.07 12.65
CA GLY A 138 12.54 2.87 11.43
C GLY A 138 11.26 2.63 10.62
N LEU A 139 10.88 1.37 10.43
CA LEU A 139 9.64 0.96 9.76
C LEU A 139 8.40 1.57 10.44
N PHE A 140 8.32 1.46 11.77
CA PHE A 140 7.22 1.99 12.59
C PHE A 140 7.16 3.52 12.53
N ASN A 141 8.29 4.20 12.73
CA ASN A 141 8.35 5.67 12.74
C ASN A 141 8.02 6.27 11.37
N ASN A 142 8.44 5.65 10.28
CA ASN A 142 8.10 6.08 8.93
C ASN A 142 6.59 5.99 8.66
N ALA A 143 5.97 4.89 9.09
CA ALA A 143 4.52 4.70 9.05
C ALA A 143 3.78 5.79 9.85
N MET A 144 4.17 6.00 11.11
CA MET A 144 3.55 7.02 11.97
C MET A 144 3.73 8.44 11.40
N ALA A 145 4.94 8.80 10.96
CA ALA A 145 5.23 10.13 10.40
C ALA A 145 4.37 10.44 9.17
N CYS A 146 4.16 9.45 8.29
CA CYS A 146 3.28 9.55 7.14
C CYS A 146 1.84 9.91 7.57
N THR A 147 1.28 9.18 8.52
CA THR A 147 -0.10 9.41 9.00
C THR A 147 -0.24 10.75 9.73
N THR A 148 0.73 11.11 10.58
CA THR A 148 0.75 12.39 11.31
C THR A 148 0.78 13.58 10.36
N LYS A 149 1.60 13.55 9.30
CA LYS A 149 1.66 14.64 8.30
C LYS A 149 0.29 14.93 7.67
N ILE A 150 -0.47 13.88 7.35
CA ILE A 150 -1.81 14.01 6.78
C ILE A 150 -2.76 14.65 7.80
N ALA A 151 -2.78 14.13 9.03
CA ALA A 151 -3.65 14.64 10.10
C ALA A 151 -3.33 16.10 10.44
N SER A 152 -2.05 16.44 10.65
CA SER A 152 -1.61 17.81 10.94
C SER A 152 -1.97 18.77 9.82
N SER A 153 -1.80 18.37 8.56
CA SER A 153 -2.19 19.19 7.40
C SER A 153 -3.70 19.47 7.40
N ALA A 154 -4.52 18.47 7.69
CA ALA A 154 -5.97 18.63 7.79
C ALA A 154 -6.37 19.59 8.92
N ILE A 155 -5.76 19.46 10.10
CA ILE A 155 -6.01 20.35 11.25
C ILE A 155 -5.67 21.80 10.88
N VAL A 156 -4.50 22.05 10.31
CA VAL A 156 -4.08 23.41 9.91
C VAL A 156 -5.01 24.01 8.84
N MET A 157 -5.50 23.20 7.90
CA MET A 157 -6.47 23.67 6.91
C MET A 157 -7.84 24.01 7.52
N ALA A 158 -8.26 23.26 8.55
CA ALA A 158 -9.52 23.52 9.24
C ALA A 158 -9.46 24.80 10.09
N THR A 159 -8.35 25.04 10.80
CA THR A 159 -8.20 26.22 11.67
C THR A 159 -8.03 27.53 10.90
N LYS A 160 -7.58 27.50 9.64
CA LYS A 160 -7.50 28.69 8.77
C LYS A 160 -8.85 29.11 8.16
N LYS A 161 -9.89 28.28 8.29
CA LYS A 161 -11.22 28.52 7.73
C LYS A 161 -12.25 29.01 8.75
N GLY A 162 -11.89 29.07 10.04
CA GLY A 162 -12.69 29.67 11.11
C GLY A 162 -12.10 31.00 11.53
#